data_AF-X0V7I2-F1
#
_entry.id   AF-X0V7I2-F1
#
_cell.length_a   1.000
_cell.length_b   1.000
_cell.length_c   1.000
_cell.angle_alpha   90.00
_cell.angle_beta   90.00
_cell.angle_gamma   90.00
#
_symmetry.space_group_name_H-M   'P 1'
#
loop_
_entity.id
_entity.type
_entity.pdbx_description
1 polymer ?
#
loop_
_entity_poly.entity_id
_entity_poly.type
_entity_poly.pdbx_seq_one_letter_code
_entity_poly.pdbx_strand_id
1 'polypeptide(L)'
;DQEFPVNPINVSERPRDKEHFALLRDELYWNMREIFRTGEIDLTQLPSHIYDRLSGELTSLKFKYNSRGQIKMESKEELKKRIGKSPDVGEALILCFAPDPPKARVMRLVG
;
A
#
# COMPACT_ATOMS: atom_id res chain seq x y z
N ASP A 1 -0.80 -30.46 -0.41
CA ASP A 1 -0.68 -28.99 -0.43
C ASP A 1 -2.06 -28.37 -0.35
N GLN A 2 -2.30 -27.43 0.56
CA GLN A 2 -3.60 -26.75 0.63
C GLN A 2 -3.62 -25.62 -0.40
N GLU A 3 -4.44 -25.76 -1.44
CA GLU A 3 -4.71 -24.74 -2.46
C GLU A 3 -5.49 -23.58 -1.84
N PHE A 4 -4.79 -22.68 -1.14
CA PHE A 4 -5.37 -21.41 -0.77
C PHE A 4 -5.44 -20.51 -2.02
N PRO A 5 -6.57 -19.82 -2.26
CA PRO A 5 -6.65 -18.83 -3.32
C PRO A 5 -5.64 -17.71 -3.04
N VAL A 6 -4.64 -17.56 -3.91
CA VAL A 6 -3.64 -16.48 -3.83
C VAL A 6 -4.02 -15.40 -4.83
N ASN A 7 -4.21 -14.18 -4.33
CA ASN A 7 -4.41 -12.98 -5.15
C ASN A 7 -3.09 -12.20 -5.24
N PRO A 8 -2.31 -12.30 -6.34
CA PRO A 8 -1.11 -11.49 -6.49
C PRO A 8 -1.48 -10.02 -6.65
N ILE A 9 -0.93 -9.16 -5.78
CA ILE A 9 -1.06 -7.70 -5.90
C ILE A 9 0.28 -7.12 -6.34
N ASN A 10 0.31 -6.51 -7.52
CA ASN A 10 1.46 -5.73 -7.98
C ASN A 10 1.23 -4.25 -7.69
N VAL A 11 1.86 -3.74 -6.63
CA VAL A 11 1.69 -2.35 -6.19
C VAL A 11 2.25 -1.30 -7.16
N SER A 12 3.00 -1.73 -8.18
CA SER A 12 3.49 -0.86 -9.27
C SER A 12 2.48 -0.72 -10.42
N GLU A 13 1.30 -1.35 -10.31
CA GLU A 13 0.22 -1.21 -11.28
C GLU A 13 -0.48 0.15 -11.20
N ARG A 14 -1.41 0.34 -12.14
CA ARG A 14 -2.24 1.55 -12.18
C ARG A 14 -3.17 1.59 -10.97
N PRO A 15 -3.31 2.75 -10.30
CA PRO A 15 -4.32 2.92 -9.26
C PRO A 15 -5.72 2.84 -9.87
N ARG A 16 -6.72 2.63 -9.02
CA ARG A 16 -8.14 2.74 -9.35
C ARG A 16 -8.48 4.19 -9.65
N ASP A 17 -8.06 5.09 -8.77
CA ASP A 17 -8.14 6.53 -8.98
C ASP A 17 -6.87 7.07 -9.65
N LYS A 18 -6.91 7.07 -10.99
CA LYS A 18 -5.81 7.55 -11.84
C LYS A 18 -5.74 9.06 -11.92
N GLU A 19 -6.74 9.78 -11.44
CA GLU A 19 -6.72 11.24 -11.46
C GLU A 19 -5.88 11.77 -10.29
N HIS A 20 -5.99 11.11 -9.13
CA HIS A 20 -5.31 11.54 -7.91
C HIS A 20 -4.00 10.82 -7.61
N PHE A 21 -3.78 9.60 -8.11
CA PHE A 21 -2.60 8.80 -7.74
C PHE A 21 -1.75 8.40 -8.96
N ALA A 22 -0.43 8.31 -8.75
CA ALA A 22 0.49 7.89 -9.82
C ALA A 22 0.58 6.35 -9.95
N LEU A 23 0.59 5.63 -8.83
CA LEU A 23 0.66 4.16 -8.74
C LEU A 23 -0.37 3.61 -7.74
N LEU A 24 -0.69 2.31 -7.86
CA LEU A 24 -1.52 1.61 -6.88
C LEU A 24 -0.95 1.71 -5.46
N ARG A 25 0.37 1.61 -5.30
CA ARG A 25 1.06 1.85 -4.03
C ARG A 25 0.65 3.19 -3.40
N ASP A 26 0.59 4.24 -4.20
CA ASP A 26 0.32 5.60 -3.70
C ASP A 26 -1.10 5.70 -3.16
N GLU A 27 -2.05 5.12 -3.90
CA GLU A 27 -3.45 5.02 -3.49
C GLU A 27 -3.61 4.19 -2.20
N LEU A 28 -2.95 3.03 -2.11
CA LEU A 28 -3.07 2.16 -0.94
C LEU A 28 -2.54 2.82 0.34
N TYR A 29 -1.41 3.52 0.27
CA TYR A 29 -0.89 4.29 1.40
C TYR A 29 -1.82 5.45 1.77
N TRP A 30 -2.43 6.11 0.79
CA TRP A 30 -3.37 7.20 1.05
C TRP A 30 -4.66 6.70 1.71
N ASN A 31 -5.21 5.59 1.24
CA ASN A 31 -6.37 4.95 1.85
C ASN A 31 -6.06 4.53 3.29
N MET A 32 -4.88 3.95 3.53
CA MET A 32 -4.42 3.61 4.88
C MET A 32 -4.34 4.84 5.78
N ARG A 33 -3.83 5.97 5.28
CA ARG A 33 -3.83 7.25 6.02
C ARG A 33 -5.25 7.66 6.43
N GLU A 34 -6.24 7.52 5.54
CA GLU A 34 -7.62 7.86 5.86
C GLU A 34 -8.22 6.94 6.92
N ILE A 35 -7.97 5.63 6.86
CA ILE A 35 -8.38 4.64 7.88
C ILE A 35 -7.84 5.02 9.27
N PHE A 36 -6.57 5.43 9.34
CA PHE A 36 -6.00 5.95 10.60
C PHE A 36 -6.68 7.25 11.05
N ARG A 37 -6.98 8.17 10.12
CA ARG A 37 -7.60 9.47 10.41
C ARG A 37 -9.03 9.32 10.94
N THR A 38 -9.77 8.33 10.46
CA THR A 38 -11.15 8.05 10.88
C THR A 38 -11.22 7.17 12.14
N GLY A 39 -10.10 6.59 12.57
CA GLY A 39 -10.04 5.71 13.73
C GLY A 39 -10.62 4.31 13.47
N GLU A 40 -10.67 3.88 12.21
CA GLU A 40 -11.21 2.58 11.80
C GLU A 40 -10.24 1.42 12.07
N ILE A 41 -9.01 1.70 12.50
CA ILE A 41 -7.98 0.72 12.83
C ILE A 41 -7.41 0.98 14.23
N ASP A 42 -7.26 -0.10 15.01
CA ASP A 42 -6.55 -0.10 16.29
C ASP A 42 -5.34 -1.04 16.18
N LEU A 43 -4.14 -0.47 16.37
CA LEU A 43 -2.87 -1.18 16.33
C LEU A 43 -2.27 -1.43 17.71
N THR A 44 -2.93 -1.02 18.80
CA THR A 44 -2.40 -1.11 20.17
C THR A 44 -2.18 -2.55 20.65
N GLN A 45 -2.82 -3.51 19.99
CA GLN A 45 -2.68 -4.95 20.28
C GLN A 45 -1.49 -5.61 19.56
N LEU A 46 -0.77 -4.88 18.70
CA LEU A 46 0.43 -5.41 18.08
C LEU A 46 1.54 -5.60 19.12
N PRO A 47 2.43 -6.59 18.93
CA PRO A 47 3.64 -6.69 19.72
C PRO A 47 4.42 -5.36 19.68
N SER A 48 4.91 -4.88 20.83
CA SER A 48 5.53 -3.55 20.97
C SER A 48 6.60 -3.27 19.92
N HIS A 49 7.49 -4.23 19.67
CA HIS A 49 8.54 -4.11 18.65
C HIS A 49 8.01 -3.94 17.21
N ILE A 50 6.84 -4.52 16.88
CA ILE A 50 6.17 -4.32 15.59
C ILE A 50 5.49 -2.96 15.57
N TYR A 51 4.79 -2.59 16.64
CA TYR A 51 4.12 -1.30 16.77
C TYR A 51 5.10 -0.12 16.61
N ASP A 52 6.23 -0.15 17.32
CA ASP A 52 7.24 0.90 17.26
C ASP A 52 7.86 1.01 15.87
N ARG A 53 8.16 -0.13 15.25
CA ARG A 53 8.72 -0.19 13.90
C ARG A 53 7.72 0.34 12.86
N LEU A 54 6.47 -0.12 12.92
CA LEU A 54 5.41 0.30 12.01
C LEU A 54 5.12 1.80 12.16
N SER A 55 5.02 2.30 13.39
CA SER A 55 4.84 3.72 13.68
C SER A 55 5.99 4.55 13.11
N GLY A 56 7.24 4.11 13.29
CA GLY A 56 8.41 4.77 12.73
C GLY A 56 8.43 4.77 11.19
N GLU A 57 8.07 3.65 10.56
CA GLU A 57 7.98 3.54 9.10
C GLU A 57 6.88 4.45 8.51
N LEU A 58 5.67 4.40 9.08
CA LEU A 58 4.52 5.19 8.60
C LEU A 58 4.72 6.70 8.78
N THR A 59 5.24 7.12 9.94
CA THR A 59 5.49 8.55 10.21
C THR A 59 6.67 9.11 9.43
N SER A 60 7.59 8.25 8.99
CA SER A 60 8.72 8.68 8.18
C SER A 60 8.35 8.92 6.72
N LEU A 61 7.36 8.21 6.18
CA LEU A 61 7.02 8.29 4.76
C LEU A 61 6.57 9.69 4.35
N LYS A 62 7.09 10.16 3.21
CA LYS A 62 6.71 11.43 2.60
C LYS A 62 5.92 11.19 1.32
N PHE A 63 5.22 12.23 0.86
CA PHE A 63 4.59 12.24 -0.46
C PHE A 63 4.92 13.56 -1.18
N LYS A 64 4.78 13.55 -2.50
CA LYS A 64 4.92 14.71 -3.38
C LYS A 64 3.87 14.67 -4.47
N TYR A 65 3.62 15.81 -5.09
CA TYR A 65 2.83 15.88 -6.32
C TYR A 65 3.75 15.74 -7.54
N ASN A 66 3.33 14.97 -8.54
CA ASN A 66 4.02 14.91 -9.83
C ASN A 66 3.55 16.05 -10.76
N SER A 67 4.12 16.13 -11.97
CA SER A 67 3.75 17.17 -12.95
C SER A 67 2.31 17.14 -13.42
N ARG A 68 1.58 16.04 -13.19
CA ARG A 68 0.15 15.89 -13.48
C ARG A 68 -0.74 16.20 -12.28
N GLY A 69 -0.17 16.68 -11.17
CA GLY A 69 -0.91 16.95 -9.94
C GLY A 69 -1.27 15.70 -9.12
N GLN A 70 -0.76 14.53 -9.49
CA GLN A 70 -1.06 13.29 -8.77
C GLN A 70 -0.14 13.12 -7.55
N ILE A 71 -0.69 12.54 -6.49
CA ILE A 71 0.05 12.10 -5.31
C ILE A 71 0.98 10.95 -5.69
N LYS A 72 2.23 11.08 -5.26
CA LYS A 72 3.29 10.08 -5.37
C LYS A 72 3.96 9.93 -4.02
N MET A 73 3.92 8.73 -3.45
CA MET A 73 4.59 8.41 -2.21
C MET A 73 6.09 8.27 -2.44
N GLU A 74 6.87 8.49 -1.38
CA GLU A 74 8.31 8.22 -1.36
C GLU A 74 8.55 6.74 -1.67
N SER A 75 9.44 6.47 -2.61
CA SER A 75 9.81 5.09 -2.97
C SER A 75 10.63 4.44 -1.86
N LYS A 76 10.62 3.10 -1.83
CA LYS A 76 11.46 2.30 -0.91
C LYS A 76 12.94 2.69 -0.98
N GLU A 77 13.45 2.93 -2.18
CA GLU A 77 14.84 3.35 -2.39
C GLU A 77 15.11 4.77 -1.88
N GLU A 78 14.18 5.72 -2.10
CA GLU A 78 14.30 7.08 -1.54
C GLU A 78 14.26 7.06 -0.01
N LEU A 79 13.33 6.30 0.60
CA LEU A 79 13.23 6.17 2.05
C LEU A 79 14.50 5.53 2.64
N LYS A 80 14.98 4.44 2.05
CA LYS A 80 16.19 3.75 2.49
C LYS A 80 17.42 4.65 2.40
N LYS A 81 17.55 5.47 1.35
CA LYS A 81 18.62 6.46 1.24
C LYS A 81 18.52 7.54 2.32
N ARG A 82 17.32 7.96 2.69
CA ARG A 82 17.10 9.06 3.64
C ARG A 82 17.23 8.65 5.11
N ILE A 83 16.72 7.47 5.48
CA ILE A 83 16.66 7.02 6.89
C ILE A 83 17.33 5.67 7.15
N GLY A 84 17.94 5.04 6.14
CA GLY A 84 18.61 3.74 6.26
C GLY A 84 17.68 2.54 6.37
N LYS A 85 16.36 2.73 6.29
CA LYS A 85 15.34 1.68 6.48
C LYS A 85 14.30 1.69 5.36
N SER A 86 13.80 0.50 5.04
CA SER A 86 12.68 0.27 4.12
C SER A 86 11.35 0.20 4.89
N PRO A 87 10.20 0.59 4.32
CA PRO A 87 8.92 0.55 5.03
C PRO A 87 8.28 -0.84 4.91
N ASP A 88 9.02 -1.91 5.23
CA ASP A 88 8.57 -3.28 4.92
C ASP A 88 7.33 -3.70 5.73
N VAL A 89 7.20 -3.25 6.99
CA VAL A 89 6.03 -3.55 7.83
C VAL A 89 4.84 -2.69 7.41
N GLY A 90 5.08 -1.41 7.11
CA GLY A 90 4.05 -0.54 6.53
C GLY A 90 3.54 -1.07 5.19
N GLU A 91 4.43 -1.62 4.37
CA GLU A 91 4.08 -2.20 3.07
C GLU A 91 3.28 -3.50 3.21
N ALA A 92 3.61 -4.33 4.20
CA ALA A 92 2.78 -5.48 4.55
C ALA A 92 1.37 -5.05 5.00
N LEU A 93 1.28 -4.00 5.82
CA LEU A 93 0.00 -3.49 6.31
C LEU A 93 -0.88 -3.01 5.16
N ILE A 94 -0.37 -2.18 4.23
CA ILE A 94 -1.21 -1.69 3.11
C ILE A 94 -1.70 -2.83 2.21
N LEU A 95 -0.94 -3.91 2.10
CA LEU A 95 -1.33 -5.08 1.31
C LEU A 95 -2.47 -5.86 1.97
N CYS A 96 -2.52 -5.92 3.31
CA CYS A 96 -3.64 -6.51 4.04
C CYS A 96 -4.97 -5.76 3.81
N PHE A 97 -4.89 -4.46 3.50
CA PHE A 97 -6.04 -3.61 3.19
C PHE A 97 -6.19 -3.37 1.68
N ALA A 98 -5.37 -4.03 0.86
CA ALA A 98 -5.50 -3.94 -0.58
C ALA A 98 -6.82 -4.63 -0.97
N PRO A 99 -7.68 -3.91 -1.70
CA PRO A 99 -8.95 -4.48 -2.13
C PRO A 99 -8.71 -5.55 -3.18
N ASP A 100 -9.62 -6.53 -3.28
CA ASP A 100 -9.49 -7.63 -4.23
C ASP A 100 -9.19 -7.12 -5.65
N PRO A 101 -8.26 -7.77 -6.37
CA PRO A 101 -8.04 -7.44 -7.77
C PRO A 101 -9.36 -7.68 -8.53
N PRO A 102 -9.67 -6.89 -9.55
CA PRO A 102 -10.83 -7.14 -10.39
C PRO A 102 -10.78 -8.59 -10.85
N LYS A 103 -11.85 -9.37 -10.62
CA LYS A 103 -11.91 -10.77 -11.06
C LYS A 103 -11.50 -10.82 -12.53
N ALA A 104 -10.42 -11.53 -12.83
CA ALA A 104 -10.02 -11.76 -14.21
C ALA A 104 -11.22 -12.34 -14.95
N ARG A 105 -11.73 -11.62 -15.95
CA ARG A 105 -12.85 -12.07 -16.76
C ARG A 105 -12.30 -13.23 -17.58
N VAL A 106 -12.51 -14.47 -17.12
CA VAL A 106 -12.17 -15.67 -17.89
C VAL A 106 -13.02 -15.61 -19.16
N MET A 107 -12.42 -15.12 -20.25
CA MET A 107 -13.01 -15.25 -21.57
C MET A 107 -12.95 -16.73 -21.91
N ARG A 108 -14.06 -17.45 -21.69
CA ARG A 108 -14.26 -18.72 -22.38
C ARG A 108 -14.40 -18.37 -23.86
N LEU A 109 -13.36 -18.64 -24.63
CA LEU A 109 -13.47 -18.82 -26.06
C LEU A 109 -14.35 -20.05 -26.25
N VAL A 110 -15.62 -19.82 -26.54
CA VAL A 110 -16.54 -20.86 -26.99
C VAL A 110 -16.22 -21.07 -28.46
N GLY A 111 -15.64 -22.22 -28.79
CA GLY A 111 -15.53 -22.75 -30.14
C GLY A 111 -16.67 -23.70 -30.44
#